data_AF-A0A1Z7ZQZ9-F1
#
_entry.id   AF-A0A1Z7ZQZ9-F1
#
_cell.length_a   1.000
_cell.length_b   1.000
_cell.length_c   1.000
_cell.angle_alpha   90.00
_cell.angle_beta   90.00
_cell.angle_gamma   90.00
#
_symmetry.space_group_name_H-M   'P 1'
#
loop_
_entity.id
_entity.type
_entity.pdbx_description
1 polymer ?
#
loop_
_entity_poly.entity_id
_entity_poly.type
_entity_poly.pdbx_seq_one_letter_code
_entity_poly.pdbx_strand_id
1 'polypeptide(L)'
;MKKLITLCLFTVAMLLGTQNVTAQNTLEINAEANTKTKELRKVIKFEQNKMQDVYKAYQNYGIAYKKISDNVEANADRLDKINNVFDETLSEILSEEQYVNYLNLFRNI
;
A
#
# COMPACT_ATOMS: atom_id res chain seq x y z
N MET A 1 -0.25 13.00 -50.54
CA MET A 1 0.46 12.93 -49.24
C MET A 1 -0.39 13.54 -48.12
N LYS A 2 -1.45 12.85 -47.63
CA LYS A 2 -2.28 13.34 -46.50
C LYS A 2 -2.77 12.24 -45.54
N LYS A 3 -2.29 10.99 -45.67
CA LYS A 3 -2.83 9.85 -44.90
C LYS A 3 -1.82 9.15 -43.98
N LEU A 4 -0.59 9.64 -43.88
CA LEU A 4 0.45 9.04 -43.02
C LEU A 4 0.58 9.70 -41.64
N ILE A 5 0.08 10.94 -41.46
CA ILE A 5 0.22 11.68 -40.18
C ILE A 5 -0.81 11.21 -39.14
N THR A 6 -1.96 10.68 -39.55
CA THR A 6 -3.01 10.21 -38.64
C THR A 6 -2.66 8.90 -37.94
N LEU A 7 -1.77 8.07 -38.51
CA LEU A 7 -1.43 6.76 -37.96
C LEU A 7 -0.45 6.85 -36.76
N CYS A 8 0.45 7.83 -36.76
CA CYS A 8 1.41 8.05 -35.65
C CYS A 8 0.76 8.68 -34.40
N LEU A 9 -0.36 9.38 -34.55
CA LEU A 9 -1.07 10.00 -33.41
C LEU A 9 -1.82 8.97 -32.55
N PHE A 10 -2.19 7.81 -33.11
CA PHE A 10 -2.84 6.74 -32.36
C PHE A 10 -1.86 5.94 -31.50
N THR A 11 -0.60 5.81 -31.92
CA THR A 11 0.43 5.08 -31.15
C THR A 11 0.97 5.87 -29.97
N VAL A 12 0.97 7.22 -30.04
CA VAL A 12 1.39 8.08 -28.92
C VAL A 12 0.33 8.12 -27.80
N ALA A 13 -0.96 8.08 -28.15
CA ALA A 13 -2.04 8.06 -27.17
C ALA A 13 -2.04 6.79 -26.29
N MET A 14 -1.65 5.62 -26.84
CA MET A 14 -1.55 4.39 -26.05
C MET A 14 -0.37 4.40 -25.05
N LEU A 15 0.73 5.10 -25.36
CA LEU A 15 1.88 5.21 -24.46
C LEU A 15 1.64 6.18 -23.28
N LEU A 16 0.73 7.14 -23.43
CA LEU A 16 0.37 8.09 -22.37
C LEU A 16 -0.65 7.53 -21.37
N GLY A 17 -1.47 6.55 -21.78
CA GLY A 17 -2.48 5.95 -20.90
C GLY A 17 -1.90 5.12 -19.75
N THR A 18 -0.77 4.45 -19.97
CA THR A 18 -0.16 3.55 -18.96
C THR A 18 0.52 4.30 -17.81
N GLN A 19 1.06 5.49 -18.07
CA GLN A 19 1.69 6.34 -17.05
C GLN A 19 0.65 6.89 -16.06
N ASN A 20 -0.53 7.27 -16.53
CA ASN A 20 -1.62 7.76 -15.68
C ASN A 20 -2.09 6.71 -14.67
N VAL A 21 -2.25 5.45 -15.10
CA VAL A 21 -2.69 4.37 -14.20
C VAL A 21 -1.66 4.08 -13.11
N THR A 22 -0.37 4.08 -13.45
CA THR A 22 0.70 3.82 -12.48
C THR A 22 0.85 4.95 -11.46
N ALA A 23 0.78 6.21 -11.92
CA ALA A 23 0.83 7.38 -11.06
C ALA A 23 -0.41 7.47 -10.15
N GLN A 24 -1.60 7.18 -10.68
CA GLN A 24 -2.84 7.17 -9.91
C GLN A 24 -2.80 6.11 -8.80
N ASN A 25 -2.40 4.88 -9.10
CA ASN A 25 -2.24 3.82 -8.10
C ASN A 25 -1.27 4.24 -6.98
N THR A 26 -0.19 4.95 -7.32
CA THR A 26 0.80 5.42 -6.34
C THR A 26 0.22 6.50 -5.43
N LEU A 27 -0.56 7.44 -5.96
CA LEU A 27 -1.23 8.47 -5.16
C LEU A 27 -2.25 7.89 -4.20
N GLU A 28 -3.06 6.93 -4.67
CA GLU A 28 -4.05 6.22 -3.86
C GLU A 28 -3.38 5.44 -2.71
N ILE A 29 -2.31 4.68 -3.00
CA ILE A 29 -1.54 3.96 -1.97
C ILE A 29 -0.98 4.90 -0.91
N ASN A 30 -0.41 6.03 -1.33
CA ASN A 30 0.17 7.00 -0.39
C ASN A 30 -0.90 7.66 0.48
N ALA A 31 -2.05 7.99 -0.09
CA ALA A 31 -3.18 8.56 0.64
C ALA A 31 -3.72 7.56 1.67
N GLU A 32 -3.91 6.31 1.28
CA GLU A 32 -4.37 5.24 2.16
C GLU A 32 -3.38 4.98 3.31
N ALA A 33 -2.09 4.88 2.99
CA ALA A 33 -1.04 4.69 4.01
C ALA A 33 -1.03 5.85 5.04
N ASN A 34 -1.15 7.10 4.58
CA ASN A 34 -1.21 8.26 5.47
C ASN A 34 -2.44 8.22 6.39
N THR A 35 -3.61 7.84 5.85
CA THR A 35 -4.83 7.69 6.64
C THR A 35 -4.68 6.60 7.69
N LYS A 36 -4.25 5.40 7.29
CA LYS A 36 -4.08 4.26 8.20
C LYS A 36 -3.04 4.52 9.28
N THR A 37 -1.93 5.19 8.98
CA THR A 37 -0.95 5.60 10.00
C THR A 37 -1.58 6.51 11.06
N LYS A 38 -2.39 7.48 10.66
CA LYS A 38 -3.07 8.39 11.59
C LYS A 38 -4.11 7.66 12.42
N GLU A 39 -4.83 6.72 11.83
CA GLU A 39 -5.82 5.89 12.52
C GLU A 39 -5.16 4.97 13.54
N LEU A 40 -4.12 4.24 13.13
CA LEU A 40 -3.35 3.37 14.02
C LEU A 40 -2.81 4.18 15.21
N ARG A 41 -2.32 5.39 14.98
CA ARG A 41 -1.82 6.24 16.07
C ARG A 41 -2.90 6.68 17.04
N LYS A 42 -4.12 6.96 16.58
CA LYS A 42 -5.22 7.33 17.49
C LYS A 42 -5.53 6.21 18.49
N VAL A 43 -5.36 4.97 18.06
CA VAL A 43 -5.71 3.79 18.86
C VAL A 43 -4.52 3.30 19.69
N ILE A 44 -3.36 3.09 19.06
CA ILE A 44 -2.15 2.55 19.70
C ILE A 44 -1.32 3.63 20.42
N LYS A 45 -1.53 4.90 20.09
CA LYS A 45 -0.86 6.07 20.71
C LYS A 45 0.67 6.04 20.64
N PHE A 46 1.23 5.48 19.57
CA PHE A 46 2.67 5.52 19.32
C PHE A 46 3.18 6.96 19.05
N GLU A 47 4.49 7.12 19.20
CA GLU A 47 5.19 8.39 19.21
C GLU A 47 5.26 9.06 17.82
N GLN A 48 5.27 10.40 17.78
CA GLN A 48 5.29 11.16 16.52
C GLN A 48 6.47 10.79 15.61
N ASN A 49 7.64 10.48 16.19
CA ASN A 49 8.84 10.14 15.43
C ASN A 49 8.72 8.81 14.68
N LYS A 50 7.83 7.89 15.11
CA LYS A 50 7.57 6.61 14.43
C LYS A 50 6.57 6.74 13.26
N MET A 51 5.91 7.89 13.10
CA MET A 51 4.89 8.11 12.07
C MET A 51 5.39 7.79 10.66
N GLN A 52 6.62 8.19 10.35
CA GLN A 52 7.18 7.96 9.01
C GLN A 52 7.43 6.48 8.74
N ASP A 53 7.88 5.72 9.74
CA ASP A 53 8.19 4.30 9.57
C ASP A 53 6.90 3.47 9.51
N VAL A 54 5.90 3.79 10.33
CA VAL A 54 4.56 3.19 10.23
C VAL A 54 3.92 3.52 8.88
N TYR A 55 4.06 4.75 8.38
CA TYR A 55 3.62 5.12 7.03
C TYR A 55 4.29 4.27 5.95
N LYS A 56 5.60 4.07 6.02
CA LYS A 56 6.33 3.21 5.06
C LYS A 56 5.86 1.76 5.14
N ALA A 57 5.57 1.24 6.34
CA ALA A 57 5.02 -0.10 6.51
C ALA A 57 3.67 -0.24 5.78
N TYR A 58 2.74 0.70 5.97
CA TYR A 58 1.46 0.70 5.26
C TYR A 58 1.60 0.92 3.75
N GLN A 59 2.54 1.76 3.33
CA GLN A 59 2.83 1.98 1.91
C GLN A 59 3.32 0.69 1.25
N ASN A 60 4.27 0.00 1.87
CA ASN A 60 4.80 -1.29 1.40
C ASN A 60 3.71 -2.36 1.35
N TYR A 61 2.87 -2.43 2.40
CA TYR A 61 1.69 -3.29 2.42
C TYR A 61 0.76 -3.00 1.22
N GLY A 62 0.41 -1.73 1.00
CA GLY A 62 -0.45 -1.32 -0.11
C GLY A 62 0.13 -1.68 -1.49
N ILE A 63 1.44 -1.47 -1.69
CA ILE A 63 2.14 -1.87 -2.92
C ILE A 63 2.06 -3.39 -3.12
N ALA A 64 2.29 -4.17 -2.08
CA ALA A 64 2.27 -5.63 -2.17
C ALA A 64 0.85 -6.16 -2.39
N TYR A 65 -0.13 -5.62 -1.66
CA TYR A 65 -1.54 -5.96 -1.78
C TYR A 65 -2.08 -5.64 -3.18
N LYS A 66 -1.72 -4.49 -3.77
CA LYS A 66 -2.13 -4.12 -5.13
C LYS A 66 -1.71 -5.14 -6.19
N LYS A 67 -0.63 -5.89 -5.98
CA LYS A 67 -0.18 -6.95 -6.91
C LYS A 67 -1.06 -8.20 -6.87
N ILE A 68 -1.91 -8.34 -5.86
CA ILE A 68 -2.82 -9.49 -5.68
C ILE A 68 -4.29 -9.08 -5.62
N SER A 69 -4.60 -7.78 -5.59
CA SER A 69 -5.94 -7.25 -5.33
C SER A 69 -6.99 -7.68 -6.35
N ASP A 70 -6.57 -8.01 -7.58
CA ASP A 70 -7.48 -8.41 -8.65
C ASP A 70 -8.04 -9.83 -8.43
N ASN A 71 -7.38 -10.65 -7.60
CA ASN A 71 -7.87 -11.98 -7.21
C ASN A 71 -7.26 -12.41 -5.87
N VAL A 72 -7.74 -11.80 -4.79
CA VAL A 72 -7.20 -12.04 -3.44
C VAL A 72 -7.40 -13.49 -2.99
N GLU A 73 -8.56 -14.09 -3.30
CA GLU A 73 -8.89 -15.47 -2.91
C GLU A 73 -7.90 -16.48 -3.50
N ALA A 74 -7.58 -16.37 -4.79
CA ALA A 74 -6.58 -17.23 -5.43
C ALA A 74 -5.14 -16.96 -4.97
N ASN A 75 -4.91 -15.87 -4.23
CA ASN A 75 -3.62 -15.46 -3.70
C ASN A 75 -3.58 -15.49 -2.16
N ALA A 76 -4.41 -16.30 -1.51
CA ALA A 76 -4.51 -16.38 -0.04
C ALA A 76 -3.14 -16.57 0.64
N ASP A 77 -2.31 -17.49 0.17
CA ASP A 77 -0.96 -17.71 0.70
C ASP A 77 -0.05 -16.48 0.58
N ARG A 78 -0.23 -15.69 -0.48
CA ARG A 78 0.54 -14.45 -0.69
C ARG A 78 -0.01 -13.35 0.20
N LEU A 79 -1.32 -13.27 0.40
CA LEU A 79 -1.92 -12.35 1.34
C LEU A 79 -1.41 -12.62 2.76
N ASP A 80 -1.37 -13.88 3.19
CA ASP A 80 -0.84 -14.26 4.50
C ASP A 80 0.62 -13.80 4.68
N LYS A 81 1.47 -14.04 3.68
CA LYS A 81 2.86 -13.54 3.69
C LYS A 81 2.94 -12.02 3.75
N ILE A 82 2.08 -11.31 3.04
CA ILE A 82 2.03 -9.84 3.06
C ILE A 82 1.62 -9.33 4.45
N ASN A 83 0.64 -9.98 5.08
CA ASN A 83 0.22 -9.67 6.45
C ASN A 83 1.34 -9.93 7.46
N ASN A 84 2.01 -11.09 7.37
CA ASN A 84 3.09 -11.46 8.28
C ASN A 84 4.27 -10.48 8.18
N VAL A 85 4.71 -10.12 6.96
CA VAL A 85 5.77 -9.11 6.78
C VAL A 85 5.37 -7.76 7.36
N PHE A 86 4.11 -7.36 7.19
CA PHE A 86 3.61 -6.10 7.76
C PHE A 86 3.60 -6.13 9.30
N ASP A 87 3.15 -7.23 9.90
CA ASP A 87 3.11 -7.42 11.34
C ASP A 87 4.51 -7.46 11.95
N GLU A 88 5.44 -8.19 11.33
CA GLU A 88 6.87 -8.20 11.70
C GLU A 88 7.46 -6.80 11.64
N THR A 89 7.20 -6.06 10.56
CA THR A 89 7.68 -4.66 10.42
C THR A 89 7.12 -3.78 11.54
N LEU A 90 5.85 -3.92 11.91
CA LEU A 90 5.27 -3.17 13.01
C LEU A 90 5.87 -3.56 14.37
N SER A 91 6.21 -4.83 14.57
CA SER A 91 6.86 -5.30 15.80
C SER A 91 8.24 -4.68 16.03
N GLU A 92 8.95 -4.32 14.95
CA GLU A 92 10.25 -3.64 15.03
C GLU A 92 10.13 -2.14 15.30
N ILE A 93 9.00 -1.53 14.93
CA ILE A 93 8.75 -0.09 15.07
C ILE A 93 8.10 0.25 16.41
N LEU A 94 7.12 -0.55 16.82
CA LEU A 94 6.33 -0.33 18.04
C LEU A 94 7.08 -0.86 19.26
N SER A 95 6.76 -0.32 20.45
CA SER A 95 7.17 -1.02 21.68
C SER A 95 6.40 -2.33 21.82
N GLU A 96 6.91 -3.25 22.64
CA GLU A 96 6.24 -4.53 22.91
C GLU A 96 4.78 -4.34 23.35
N GLU A 97 4.52 -3.43 24.30
CA GLU A 97 3.16 -3.10 24.75
C GLU A 97 2.27 -2.57 23.61
N GLN A 98 2.80 -1.64 22.80
CA GLN A 98 2.09 -1.08 21.65
C GLN A 98 1.77 -2.15 20.60
N TYR A 99 2.70 -3.07 20.36
CA TYR A 99 2.53 -4.16 19.40
C TYR A 99 1.52 -5.20 19.88
N VAL A 100 1.55 -5.58 21.16
CA VAL A 100 0.52 -6.45 21.77
C VAL A 100 -0.86 -5.81 21.64
N ASN A 101 -1.00 -4.52 21.93
CA ASN A 101 -2.27 -3.82 21.74
C ASN A 101 -2.73 -3.84 20.27
N TYR A 102 -1.79 -3.70 19.33
CA TYR A 102 -2.09 -3.84 17.90
C TYR A 102 -2.61 -5.25 17.56
N LEU A 103 -1.96 -6.31 18.04
CA LEU A 103 -2.40 -7.69 17.79
C LEU A 103 -3.81 -7.93 18.34
N ASN A 104 -4.09 -7.50 19.56
CA ASN A 104 -5.41 -7.67 20.18
C ASN A 104 -6.52 -6.97 19.38
N LEU A 105 -6.25 -5.78 18.83
CA LEU A 105 -7.24 -4.95 18.15
C LEU A 105 -7.45 -5.31 16.67
N PHE A 106 -6.40 -5.75 15.99
CA PHE A 106 -6.41 -5.92 14.53
C PHE A 106 -6.19 -7.36 14.07
N ARG A 107 -5.65 -8.23 14.94
CA ARG A 107 -5.42 -9.65 14.66
C ARG A 107 -6.28 -10.60 15.50
N ASN A 108 -6.94 -10.10 16.55
CA ASN A 108 -7.75 -10.90 17.48
C ASN A 108 -6.96 -12.07 18.09
N ILE A 109 -5.69 -11.81 18.42
CA ILE A 109 -4.81 -12.74 19.14
C ILE A 109 -4.89 -12.44 20.64
#